data_AF-A0A7F5RCW0-F1
#
_entry.id   AF-A0A7F5RCW0-F1
#
_cell.length_a   1.000
_cell.length_b   1.000
_cell.length_c   1.000
_cell.angle_alpha   90.00
_cell.angle_beta   90.00
_cell.angle_gamma   90.00
#
_symmetry.space_group_name_H-M   'P 1'
#
loop_
_entity.id
_entity.type
_entity.pdbx_description
1 polymer ?
#
loop_
_entity_poly.entity_id
_entity_poly.type
_entity_poly.pdbx_seq_one_letter_code
_entity_poly.pdbx_strand_id
1 'polypeptide(L)'
;MIVDIRYRDFNETGEIRDQASFLEFVKLYINHRPVHGISVDALKSAYNTFKEEEEIDEPLTREAFIEGMCEIGEAFTKPKLSKCLSVLLHFDGNQDYKQEFFFLPEEIDFDFFLNDMLGIDMNRTNVEEAKVSKNQADEDII
;
A
#
# COMPACT_ATOMS: atom_id res chain seq x y z
N MET A 1 -10.10 2.65 -20.12
CA MET A 1 -11.41 2.04 -19.82
C MET A 1 -12.38 2.12 -21.01
N ILE A 2 -13.17 3.18 -21.23
CA ILE A 2 -14.24 3.10 -22.27
C ILE A 2 -13.73 3.09 -23.72
N VAL A 3 -12.50 3.58 -23.94
CA VAL A 3 -11.81 3.52 -25.23
C VAL A 3 -11.49 2.07 -25.60
N ASP A 4 -11.08 1.23 -24.65
CA ASP A 4 -10.74 -0.17 -24.92
C ASP A 4 -11.94 -1.00 -25.40
N ILE A 5 -13.15 -0.71 -24.91
CA ILE A 5 -14.38 -1.35 -25.43
C ILE A 5 -14.70 -0.83 -26.84
N ARG A 6 -14.52 0.48 -27.06
CA ARG A 6 -14.85 1.16 -28.32
C ARG A 6 -14.05 0.61 -29.51
N TYR A 7 -12.79 0.25 -29.26
CA TYR A 7 -11.85 -0.17 -30.28
C TYR A 7 -11.47 -1.65 -30.23
N ARG A 8 -12.14 -2.47 -29.39
CA ARG A 8 -11.81 -3.89 -29.20
C ARG A 8 -11.74 -4.67 -30.52
N ASP A 9 -12.75 -4.50 -31.36
CA ASP A 9 -12.89 -5.26 -32.61
C ASP A 9 -12.47 -4.44 -33.84
N PHE A 10 -12.05 -3.17 -33.64
CA PHE A 10 -11.79 -2.22 -34.72
C PHE A 10 -10.72 -2.72 -35.72
N ASN A 11 -9.73 -3.46 -35.24
CA ASN A 11 -8.66 -3.98 -36.08
C ASN A 11 -9.11 -5.13 -37.00
N GLU A 12 -10.20 -5.81 -36.66
CA GLU A 12 -10.75 -6.95 -37.41
C GLU A 12 -11.99 -6.57 -38.23
N THR A 13 -12.83 -5.66 -37.72
CA THR A 13 -14.10 -5.27 -38.34
C THR A 13 -14.07 -3.87 -38.96
N GLY A 14 -13.12 -3.01 -38.58
CA GLY A 14 -13.10 -1.59 -38.97
C GLY A 14 -14.20 -0.75 -38.33
N GLU A 15 -15.03 -1.33 -37.46
CA GLU A 15 -16.17 -0.66 -36.84
C GLU A 15 -15.86 -0.22 -35.41
N ILE A 16 -16.29 0.98 -35.06
CA ILE A 16 -16.18 1.53 -33.70
C ILE A 16 -17.48 1.23 -32.97
N ARG A 17 -17.40 0.50 -31.84
CA ARG A 17 -18.57 0.15 -31.05
C ARG A 17 -18.98 1.29 -30.14
N ASP A 18 -20.20 1.75 -30.26
CA ASP A 18 -20.83 2.80 -29.46
C ASP A 18 -21.64 2.24 -28.27
N GLN A 19 -21.85 0.93 -28.22
CA GLN A 19 -22.57 0.25 -27.15
C GLN A 19 -21.69 -0.77 -26.41
N ALA A 20 -21.78 -0.78 -25.09
CA ALA A 20 -21.12 -1.74 -24.21
C ALA A 20 -22.16 -2.54 -23.43
N SER A 21 -22.01 -3.86 -23.36
CA SER A 21 -22.84 -4.67 -22.48
C SER A 21 -22.44 -4.48 -21.01
N PHE A 22 -23.38 -4.71 -20.09
CA PHE A 22 -23.10 -4.67 -18.65
C PHE A 22 -21.95 -5.61 -18.25
N LEU A 23 -21.88 -6.80 -18.85
CA LEU A 23 -20.82 -7.76 -18.58
C LEU A 23 -19.43 -7.24 -19.00
N GLU A 24 -19.34 -6.54 -20.13
CA GLU A 24 -18.08 -5.93 -20.59
C GLU A 24 -17.66 -4.78 -19.69
N PHE A 25 -18.63 -3.96 -19.26
CA PHE A 25 -18.38 -2.91 -18.27
C PHE A 25 -17.84 -3.50 -16.96
N VAL A 26 -18.44 -4.57 -16.43
CA VAL A 26 -17.97 -5.24 -15.19
C VAL A 26 -16.56 -5.81 -15.37
N LYS A 27 -16.28 -6.47 -16.50
CA LYS A 27 -14.94 -7.00 -16.79
C LYS A 27 -13.89 -5.89 -16.85
N LEU A 28 -14.20 -4.77 -17.49
CA LEU A 28 -13.28 -3.63 -17.50
C LEU A 28 -13.17 -2.97 -16.14
N TYR A 29 -14.26 -2.84 -15.39
CA TYR A 29 -14.24 -2.26 -14.05
C TYR A 29 -13.42 -3.11 -13.07
N ILE A 30 -13.42 -4.43 -13.20
CA ILE A 30 -12.56 -5.32 -12.39
C ILE A 30 -11.09 -5.21 -12.85
N ASN A 31 -10.84 -5.14 -14.16
CA ASN A 31 -9.46 -5.08 -14.69
C ASN A 31 -8.80 -3.72 -14.46
N HIS A 32 -9.59 -2.65 -14.43
CA HIS A 32 -9.14 -1.31 -14.11
C HIS A 32 -9.60 -0.88 -12.72
N ARG A 33 -9.94 -1.86 -11.85
CA ARG A 33 -10.50 -1.59 -10.53
C ARG A 33 -9.65 -0.50 -9.91
N PRO A 34 -10.23 0.69 -9.64
CA PRO A 34 -9.51 1.72 -8.94
C PRO A 34 -9.01 1.03 -7.69
N VAL A 35 -7.68 0.99 -7.53
CA VAL A 35 -7.12 0.72 -6.23
C VAL A 35 -7.69 1.85 -5.38
N HIS A 36 -8.77 1.57 -4.65
CA HIS A 36 -9.17 2.45 -3.56
C HIS A 36 -7.99 2.34 -2.63
N GLY A 37 -7.05 3.28 -2.80
CA GLY A 37 -5.82 3.29 -2.05
C GLY A 37 -6.17 3.24 -0.59
N ILE A 38 -5.40 2.48 0.18
CA ILE A 38 -5.46 2.62 1.62
C ILE A 38 -5.05 4.07 1.88
N SER A 39 -5.95 4.89 2.42
CA SER A 39 -5.64 6.29 2.69
C SER A 39 -4.56 6.36 3.78
N VAL A 40 -3.78 7.45 3.77
CA VAL A 40 -2.84 7.74 4.87
C VAL A 40 -3.58 7.68 6.21
N ASP A 41 -4.80 8.22 6.27
CA ASP A 41 -5.62 8.23 7.48
C ASP A 41 -6.01 6.82 7.94
N ALA A 42 -6.34 5.92 7.00
CA ALA A 42 -6.63 4.53 7.32
C ALA A 42 -5.38 3.81 7.85
N LEU A 43 -4.20 4.08 7.30
CA LEU A 43 -2.93 3.54 7.80
C LEU A 43 -2.56 4.11 9.17
N LYS A 44 -2.75 5.42 9.39
CA LYS A 44 -2.56 6.06 10.70
C LYS A 44 -3.50 5.47 11.74
N SER A 45 -4.77 5.26 11.39
CA SER A 45 -5.74 4.62 12.28
C SER A 45 -5.33 3.18 12.62
N ALA A 46 -4.82 2.42 11.66
CA ALA A 46 -4.32 1.06 11.89
C ALA A 46 -3.09 1.07 12.81
N TYR A 47 -2.14 1.97 12.57
CA TYR A 47 -0.97 2.15 13.43
C TYR A 47 -1.34 2.57 14.86
N ASN A 48 -2.31 3.47 15.01
CA ASN A 48 -2.80 3.91 16.32
C ASN A 48 -3.61 2.83 17.07
N THR A 49 -4.01 1.74 16.40
CA THR A 49 -4.73 0.64 17.06
C THR A 49 -3.82 -0.10 18.06
N PHE A 50 -2.50 0.01 17.90
CA PHE A 50 -1.52 -0.59 18.80
C PHE A 50 -1.17 0.28 20.01
N LYS A 51 -1.70 1.51 20.09
CA LYS A 51 -1.41 2.47 21.15
C LYS A 51 -2.57 2.61 22.12
N GLU A 52 -2.27 2.98 23.36
CA GLU A 52 -3.30 3.42 24.31
C GLU A 52 -3.85 4.81 23.90
N GLU A 53 -5.08 5.14 24.32
CA GLU A 53 -5.73 6.41 23.98
C GLU A 53 -4.92 7.64 24.46
N GLU A 54 -4.10 7.48 25.51
CA GLU A 54 -3.24 8.53 26.06
C GLU A 54 -1.94 8.73 25.27
N GLU A 55 -1.54 7.76 24.43
CA GLU A 55 -0.24 7.73 23.72
C GLU A 55 -0.36 7.96 22.20
N ILE A 56 -1.52 8.41 21.70
CA ILE A 56 -1.79 8.51 20.25
C ILE A 56 -0.72 9.34 19.52
N ASP A 57 -0.20 10.39 20.16
CA ASP A 57 0.83 11.29 19.61
C ASP A 57 2.27 10.81 19.86
N GLU A 58 2.49 9.75 20.66
CA GLU A 58 3.81 9.22 20.99
C GLU A 58 4.22 8.06 20.08
N PRO A 59 5.51 7.82 19.81
CA PRO A 59 5.96 6.68 19.00
C PRO A 59 5.50 5.34 19.60
N LEU A 60 5.12 4.39 18.75
CA LEU A 60 4.72 3.06 19.20
C LEU A 60 5.92 2.29 19.75
N THR A 61 5.87 1.86 21.01
CA THR A 61 6.95 1.04 21.59
C THR A 61 6.98 -0.35 20.95
N ARG A 62 8.19 -0.92 20.83
CA ARG A 62 8.38 -2.27 20.30
C ARG A 62 7.58 -3.31 21.07
N GLU A 63 7.53 -3.16 22.39
CA GLU A 63 6.84 -4.08 23.28
C GLU A 63 5.32 -4.03 23.06
N ALA A 64 4.72 -2.84 22.98
CA ALA A 64 3.29 -2.67 22.67
C ALA A 64 2.95 -3.21 21.28
N PHE A 65 3.83 -3.01 20.30
CA PHE A 65 3.64 -3.56 18.96
C PHE A 65 3.64 -5.10 18.95
N ILE A 66 4.58 -5.73 19.65
CA ILE A 66 4.66 -7.21 19.75
C ILE A 66 3.44 -7.77 20.48
N GLU A 67 3.05 -7.14 21.59
CA GLU A 67 1.87 -7.53 22.37
C GLU A 67 0.60 -7.41 21.52
N GLY A 68 0.40 -6.28 20.86
CA GLY A 68 -0.72 -6.07 19.96
C GLY A 68 -0.78 -7.09 18.81
N MET A 69 0.36 -7.48 18.23
CA MET A 69 0.40 -8.52 17.20
C MET A 69 0.14 -9.94 17.74
N CYS A 70 0.35 -10.16 19.03
CA CYS A 70 0.02 -11.42 19.71
C CYS A 70 -1.44 -11.48 20.17
N GLU A 71 -2.07 -10.35 20.43
CA GLU A 71 -3.42 -10.26 21.02
C GLU A 71 -4.52 -9.85 20.04
N ILE A 72 -4.21 -9.00 19.07
CA ILE A 72 -5.17 -8.41 18.13
C ILE A 72 -5.26 -9.27 16.87
N GLY A 73 -6.46 -9.78 16.57
CA GLY A 73 -6.74 -10.54 15.34
C GLY A 73 -6.33 -12.01 15.43
N GLU A 74 -5.60 -12.53 14.43
CA GLU A 74 -5.07 -13.89 14.46
C GLU A 74 -3.81 -13.93 15.33
N ALA A 75 -3.96 -14.40 16.56
CA ALA A 75 -2.87 -14.44 17.54
C ALA A 75 -1.64 -15.17 17.02
N PHE A 76 -0.53 -14.43 16.85
CA PHE A 76 0.77 -15.03 16.57
C PHE A 76 1.44 -15.49 17.86
N THR A 77 2.13 -16.63 17.82
CA THR A 77 3.12 -16.95 18.86
C THR A 77 4.36 -16.09 18.65
N LYS A 78 4.97 -15.58 19.73
CA LYS A 78 6.22 -14.78 19.69
C LYS A 78 7.29 -15.31 18.72
N PRO A 79 7.65 -16.62 18.72
CA PRO A 79 8.64 -17.14 17.77
C PRO A 79 8.17 -17.10 16.30
N LYS A 80 6.88 -17.30 16.04
CA LYS A 80 6.31 -17.20 14.68
C LYS A 80 6.31 -15.74 14.21
N LEU A 81 5.93 -14.81 15.07
CA LEU A 81 5.96 -13.37 14.80
C LEU A 81 7.38 -12.90 14.49
N SER A 82 8.35 -13.26 15.32
CA SER A 82 9.77 -12.91 15.13
C SER A 82 10.28 -13.36 13.76
N LYS A 83 9.98 -14.62 13.37
CA LYS A 83 10.36 -15.15 12.05
C LYS A 83 9.66 -14.44 10.89
N CYS A 84 8.38 -14.10 11.03
CA CYS A 84 7.66 -13.37 9.99
C CYS A 84 8.23 -11.96 9.80
N LEU A 85 8.49 -11.25 10.91
CA LEU A 85 9.03 -9.90 10.87
C LEU A 85 10.47 -9.86 10.38
N SER A 86 11.29 -10.86 10.70
CA SER A 86 12.67 -10.93 10.17
C SER A 86 12.66 -11.06 8.65
N VAL A 87 11.72 -11.84 8.08
CA VAL A 87 11.56 -11.96 6.63
C VAL A 87 11.03 -10.65 6.04
N LEU A 88 10.03 -10.04 6.66
CA LEU A 88 9.41 -8.80 6.19
C LEU A 88 10.42 -7.63 6.11
N LEU A 89 11.26 -7.50 7.13
CA LEU A 89 12.30 -6.47 7.22
C LEU A 89 13.60 -6.86 6.52
N HIS A 90 13.60 -7.95 5.74
CA HIS A 90 14.76 -8.45 5.01
C HIS A 90 16.00 -8.68 5.91
N PHE A 91 15.76 -9.03 7.18
CA PHE A 91 16.81 -9.36 8.12
C PHE A 91 17.26 -10.81 7.87
N ASP A 92 18.41 -10.96 7.22
CA ASP A 92 19.03 -12.26 6.97
C ASP A 92 19.60 -12.77 8.29
N GLY A 93 18.79 -13.56 9.02
CA GLY A 93 19.06 -14.07 10.37
C GLY A 93 20.19 -15.09 10.41
N ASN A 94 21.39 -14.67 10.03
CA ASN A 94 22.55 -15.53 9.85
C ASN A 94 23.44 -15.65 11.10
N GLN A 95 23.02 -15.14 12.27
CA GLN A 95 23.79 -15.28 13.50
C GLN A 95 22.90 -15.46 14.73
N ASP A 96 23.42 -16.30 15.61
CA ASP A 96 22.92 -16.80 16.88
C ASP A 96 22.67 -15.66 17.90
N TYR A 97 21.52 -14.99 17.83
CA TYR A 97 21.13 -13.96 18.79
C TYR A 97 20.01 -14.45 19.70
N LYS A 98 20.32 -14.56 21.00
CA LYS A 98 19.42 -14.96 22.10
C LYS A 98 18.31 -13.95 22.41
N GLN A 99 18.17 -12.87 21.63
CA GLN A 99 17.20 -11.80 21.85
C GLN A 99 16.19 -11.77 20.72
N GLU A 100 14.94 -12.13 21.05
CA GLU A 100 13.82 -12.01 20.13
C GLU A 100 13.62 -10.53 19.75
N PHE A 101 13.31 -10.25 18.48
CA PHE A 101 12.98 -8.90 17.97
C PHE A 101 14.09 -7.83 18.00
N PHE A 102 15.37 -8.20 18.11
CA PHE A 102 16.50 -7.25 18.07
C PHE A 102 16.56 -6.39 16.78
N PHE A 103 16.01 -6.89 15.68
CA PHE A 103 15.96 -6.17 14.40
C PHE A 103 14.92 -5.03 14.39
N LEU A 104 14.05 -4.93 15.41
CA LEU A 104 13.11 -3.82 15.57
C LEU A 104 13.74 -2.71 16.42
N PRO A 105 13.56 -1.44 16.04
CA PRO A 105 13.91 -0.31 16.90
C PRO A 105 13.08 -0.35 18.20
N GLU A 106 13.54 0.34 19.24
CA GLU A 106 12.81 0.44 20.52
C GLU A 106 11.51 1.23 20.37
N GLU A 107 11.52 2.25 19.49
CA GLU A 107 10.37 3.06 19.11
C GLU A 107 10.14 2.92 17.60
N ILE A 108 8.89 2.64 17.22
CA ILE A 108 8.46 2.43 15.85
C ILE A 108 7.67 3.67 15.43
N ASP A 109 8.32 4.58 14.72
CA ASP A 109 7.63 5.74 14.13
C ASP A 109 6.68 5.33 13.01
N PHE A 110 5.68 6.18 12.74
CA PHE A 110 4.75 5.96 11.64
C PHE A 110 5.46 5.87 10.28
N ASP A 111 6.51 6.68 10.07
CA ASP A 111 7.28 6.67 8.83
C ASP A 111 8.09 5.38 8.65
N PHE A 112 8.66 4.84 9.73
CA PHE A 112 9.34 3.54 9.72
C PHE A 112 8.33 2.41 9.47
N PHE A 113 7.17 2.46 10.12
CA PHE A 113 6.09 1.49 9.94
C PHE A 113 5.62 1.42 8.47
N LEU A 114 5.49 2.56 7.81
CA LEU A 114 5.05 2.59 6.40
C LEU A 114 6.14 2.19 5.41
N ASN A 115 7.32 2.81 5.50
CA ASN A 115 8.34 2.68 4.46
C ASN A 115 9.16 1.40 4.64
N ASP A 116 9.63 1.16 5.86
CA ASP A 116 10.58 0.07 6.12
C ASP A 116 9.85 -1.25 6.40
N MET A 117 8.72 -1.19 7.10
CA MET A 117 7.97 -2.39 7.46
C MET A 117 6.93 -2.82 6.42
N LEU A 118 6.12 -1.89 5.90
CA LEU A 118 5.09 -2.22 4.90
C LEU A 118 5.55 -2.02 3.45
N GLY A 119 6.65 -1.29 3.22
CA GLY A 119 7.13 -0.98 1.87
C GLY A 119 6.17 -0.08 1.07
N ILE A 120 5.30 0.67 1.76
CA ILE A 120 4.31 1.54 1.12
C ILE A 120 4.94 2.93 0.93
N ASP A 121 5.31 3.23 -0.31
CA ASP A 121 5.75 4.56 -0.69
C ASP A 121 4.55 5.51 -0.88
N MET A 122 4.27 6.31 0.15
CA MET A 122 3.20 7.33 0.12
C MET A 122 3.53 8.52 -0.79
N ASN A 123 4.76 8.63 -1.33
CA ASN A 123 5.15 9.70 -2.26
C ASN A 123 4.84 9.36 -3.73
N ARG A 124 4.31 8.16 -4.02
CA ARG A 124 3.89 7.79 -5.39
C ARG A 124 2.82 8.69 -6.00
N THR A 125 2.14 9.50 -5.19
CA THR A 125 1.05 10.39 -5.63
C THR A 125 1.51 11.54 -6.53
N ASN A 126 2.81 11.86 -6.60
CA ASN A 126 3.29 13.02 -7.37
C ASN A 126 3.74 12.72 -8.82
N VAL A 127 3.70 11.47 -9.29
CA VAL A 127 4.23 11.15 -10.64
C VAL A 127 3.17 11.22 -11.75
N GLU A 128 1.88 11.14 -11.42
CA GLU A 128 0.82 11.18 -12.44
C GLU A 128 0.25 12.58 -12.70
N GLU A 129 0.28 13.49 -11.71
CA GLU A 129 -0.17 14.88 -11.93
C GLU A 129 0.88 15.75 -12.65
N ALA A 130 2.17 15.42 -12.54
CA ALA A 130 3.25 16.20 -13.17
C ALA A 130 3.35 16.02 -14.70
N LYS A 131 2.64 15.05 -15.30
CA LYS A 131 2.62 14.86 -16.77
C LYS A 131 1.51 15.62 -17.48
N VAL A 132 0.49 16.12 -16.77
CA VAL A 132 -0.62 16.85 -17.40
C VAL A 132 -0.27 18.32 -17.63
N SER A 133 0.55 18.94 -16.78
CA SER A 133 0.84 20.39 -16.89
C SER A 133 1.98 20.76 -17.86
N LYS A 134 2.66 19.79 -18.50
CA LYS A 134 3.76 20.09 -19.46
C LYS A 134 3.34 20.05 -20.94
N ASN A 135 2.14 19.57 -21.28
CA ASN A 135 1.72 19.43 -22.68
C ASN A 135 0.76 20.53 -23.16
N GLN A 136 0.63 21.65 -22.44
CA GLN A 136 -0.30 22.74 -22.78
C GLN A 136 0.38 24.09 -23.03
N ALA A 137 1.72 24.12 -23.17
CA ALA A 137 2.48 25.35 -23.41
C ALA A 137 3.10 25.46 -24.83
N ASP A 138 3.01 24.43 -25.68
CA ASP A 138 3.74 24.38 -26.97
C ASP A 138 2.83 24.28 -28.23
N GLU A 139 1.58 24.77 -28.20
CA GLU A 139 0.75 24.88 -29.42
C GLU A 139 0.24 26.30 -29.74
N ASP A 140 0.79 27.35 -29.11
CA ASP A 140 0.42 28.75 -29.40
C ASP A 140 1.62 29.61 -29.82
N ILE A 141 2.56 29.10 -30.65
CA ILE A 141 3.42 29.98 -31.47
C ILE A 141 3.73 29.33 -32.83
N ILE A 142 3.36 30.09 -33.88
CA ILE A 142 3.63 29.98 -35.34
C ILE A 142 2.59 29.24 -36.16
#